data_AF-A0A7S0AQX6-F1
#
_entry.id   AF-A0A7S0AQX6-F1
#
_cell.length_a   1.000
_cell.length_b   1.000
_cell.length_c   1.000
_cell.angle_alpha   90.00
_cell.angle_beta   90.00
_cell.angle_gamma   90.00
#
_symmetry.space_group_name_H-M   'P 1'
#
loop_
_entity.id
_entity.type
_entity.pdbx_description
1 polymer ?
#
loop_
_entity_poly.entity_id
_entity_poly.type
_entity_poly.pdbx_seq_one_letter_code
_entity_poly.pdbx_strand_id
1 'polypeptide(L)'
;GKGVDPRMAKAVHAKKTDPALPLLDALTVGGFVFHKNPVTNATVDSDGISLKQRRNHLCRRLRLDKQYQEKEKDAVSKPPSDIPAQSSVETSRSESRRDSFYDQ
;
A
#
# COMPACT_ATOMS: atom_id res chain seq x y z
N GLY A 1 9.18 0.96 -13.30
CA GLY A 1 8.28 0.90 -12.14
C GLY A 1 8.04 2.31 -11.64
N LYS A 2 6.79 2.73 -11.44
CA LYS A 2 6.50 4.10 -10.96
C LYS A 2 6.87 4.18 -9.46
N GLY A 3 7.80 5.07 -9.13
CA GLY A 3 8.19 5.35 -7.76
C GLY A 3 7.00 5.76 -6.91
N VAL A 4 7.08 5.47 -5.61
CA VAL A 4 6.05 5.83 -4.63
C VAL A 4 5.88 7.35 -4.59
N ASP A 5 4.64 7.85 -4.67
CA ASP A 5 4.35 9.30 -4.61
C ASP A 5 4.99 9.92 -3.34
N PRO A 6 5.91 10.89 -3.49
CA PRO A 6 6.63 11.48 -2.36
C PRO A 6 5.68 12.23 -1.41
N ARG A 7 4.58 12.80 -1.92
CA ARG A 7 3.56 13.47 -1.09
C ARG A 7 2.87 12.48 -0.17
N MET A 8 2.58 11.29 -0.69
CA MET A 8 1.97 10.21 0.10
C MET A 8 2.95 9.65 1.14
N ALA A 9 4.26 9.58 0.83
CA ALA A 9 5.26 9.14 1.80
C ALA A 9 5.36 10.11 2.99
N LYS A 10 5.36 11.42 2.71
CA LYS A 10 5.31 12.47 3.74
C LYS A 10 4.07 12.38 4.61
N ALA A 11 2.89 12.17 4.02
CA ALA A 11 1.64 12.02 4.75
C ALA A 11 1.65 10.80 5.69
N VAL A 12 2.20 9.67 5.23
CA VAL A 12 2.38 8.47 6.07
C VAL A 12 3.31 8.75 7.24
N HIS A 13 4.45 9.42 6.98
CA HIS A 13 5.39 9.80 8.03
C HIS A 13 4.73 10.70 9.07
N ALA A 14 4.01 11.75 8.65
CA ALA A 14 3.31 12.66 9.56
C ALA A 14 2.34 11.93 10.49
N LYS A 15 1.53 11.01 9.96
CA LYS A 15 0.57 10.21 10.74
C LYS A 15 1.24 9.17 11.64
N LYS A 16 2.45 8.74 11.31
CA LYS A 16 3.27 7.86 12.17
C LYS A 16 3.85 8.63 13.35
N THR A 17 4.37 9.83 13.10
CA THR A 17 4.92 10.72 14.13
C THR A 17 3.83 11.18 15.08
N ASP A 18 2.65 11.53 14.55
CA ASP A 18 1.48 11.91 15.34
C ASP A 18 0.27 11.03 14.99
N PRO A 19 0.02 9.96 15.76
CA PRO A 19 -1.13 9.09 15.58
C PRO A 19 -2.48 9.78 15.83
N ALA A 20 -2.53 10.89 16.57
CA ALA A 20 -3.76 11.63 16.83
C ALA A 20 -4.17 12.51 15.63
N LEU A 21 -3.21 12.85 14.75
CA LEU A 21 -3.43 13.74 13.60
C LEU A 21 -4.53 13.23 12.65
N PRO A 22 -5.55 14.03 12.30
CA PRO A 22 -6.58 13.63 11.34
C PRO A 22 -5.99 13.22 9.98
N LEU A 23 -6.65 12.28 9.28
CA LEU A 23 -6.18 11.80 7.97
C LEU A 23 -6.13 12.92 6.91
N LEU A 24 -7.06 13.87 6.99
CA LEU A 24 -7.06 15.02 6.09
C LEU A 24 -5.81 15.89 6.32
N ASP A 25 -5.51 16.20 7.58
CA ASP A 25 -4.36 17.04 7.94
C ASP A 25 -3.04 16.35 7.59
N ALA A 26 -2.93 15.05 7.79
CA ALA A 26 -1.78 14.27 7.34
C ALA A 26 -1.58 14.38 5.81
N LEU A 27 -2.66 14.35 5.03
CA LEU A 27 -2.59 14.54 3.58
C LEU A 27 -2.18 15.98 3.22
N THR A 28 -2.71 16.99 3.92
CA THR A 28 -2.34 18.38 3.74
C THR A 28 -0.85 18.61 4.05
N VAL A 29 -0.33 18.05 5.13
CA VAL A 29 1.11 18.05 5.47
C VAL A 29 1.95 17.36 4.40
N GLY A 30 1.42 16.31 3.77
CA GLY A 30 2.03 15.65 2.62
C GLY A 30 2.08 16.51 1.35
N GLY A 31 1.36 17.64 1.31
CA GLY A 31 1.28 18.53 0.15
C GLY A 31 0.09 18.24 -0.78
N PHE A 32 -0.95 17.56 -0.30
CA PHE A 32 -2.19 17.41 -1.06
C PHE A 32 -3.06 18.65 -0.89
N VAL A 33 -3.42 19.27 -2.01
CA VAL A 33 -4.37 20.38 -2.06
C VAL A 33 -5.68 19.85 -2.63
N PHE A 34 -6.76 20.00 -1.88
CA PHE A 34 -8.08 19.53 -2.28
C PHE A 34 -8.97 20.71 -2.69
N HIS A 35 -9.63 20.58 -3.83
CA HIS A 35 -10.60 21.54 -4.34
C HIS A 35 -11.91 20.83 -4.71
N LYS A 36 -12.99 21.60 -4.79
CA LYS A 36 -14.26 21.09 -5.31
C LYS A 36 -14.22 21.06 -6.82
N ASN A 37 -14.57 19.92 -7.40
CA ASN A 37 -14.78 19.79 -8.83
C ASN A 37 -16.09 20.50 -9.21
N PRO A 38 -16.09 21.46 -10.15
CA PRO A 38 -17.29 22.22 -10.51
C PRO A 38 -18.38 21.38 -11.21
N VAL A 39 -18.01 20.26 -11.82
CA VAL A 39 -18.94 19.40 -12.57
C VAL A 39 -19.58 18.36 -11.66
N THR A 40 -18.77 17.67 -10.87
CA THR A 40 -19.24 16.54 -10.05
C THR A 40 -19.50 16.91 -8.60
N ASN A 41 -19.20 18.15 -8.18
CA ASN A 41 -19.19 18.62 -6.78
C ASN A 41 -18.30 17.79 -5.83
N ALA A 42 -17.52 16.84 -6.37
CA ALA A 42 -16.63 15.99 -5.58
C ALA A 42 -15.38 16.75 -5.13
N THR A 43 -14.88 16.46 -3.94
CA THR A 43 -13.59 16.97 -3.47
C THR A 43 -12.46 16.12 -4.05
N VAL A 44 -11.65 16.71 -4.93
CA VAL A 44 -10.55 16.05 -5.64
C VAL A 44 -9.25 16.82 -5.42
N ASP A 45 -8.12 16.16 -5.66
CA ASP A 45 -6.81 16.80 -5.67
C ASP A 45 -6.42 17.34 -7.06
N SER A 46 -5.21 17.90 -7.15
CA SER A 46 -4.61 18.39 -8.40
C SER A 46 -4.52 17.35 -9.52
N ASP A 47 -4.53 16.06 -9.16
CA ASP A 47 -4.39 14.95 -10.09
C ASP A 47 -5.78 14.36 -10.44
N GLY A 48 -6.87 15.00 -9.99
CA GLY A 48 -8.24 14.54 -10.18
C GLY A 48 -8.63 13.35 -9.30
N ILE A 49 -7.80 12.97 -8.33
CA ILE A 49 -8.06 11.85 -7.42
C ILE A 49 -8.90 12.35 -6.25
N SER A 50 -9.96 11.63 -5.93
CA SER A 50 -10.87 12.02 -4.85
C SER A 50 -10.18 11.97 -3.48
N LEU A 51 -10.63 12.84 -2.58
CA LEU A 51 -10.21 12.84 -1.18
C LEU A 51 -10.42 11.46 -0.52
N LYS A 52 -11.53 10.79 -0.84
CA LYS A 52 -11.84 9.43 -0.36
C LYS A 52 -10.76 8.43 -0.79
N GLN A 53 -10.33 8.46 -2.05
CA GLN A 53 -9.26 7.60 -2.56
C GLN A 53 -7.93 7.88 -1.85
N ARG A 54 -7.54 9.16 -1.70
CA ARG A 54 -6.30 9.53 -0.99
C ARG A 54 -6.29 9.08 0.47
N ARG A 55 -7.42 9.21 1.18
CA ARG A 55 -7.58 8.66 2.54
C ARG A 55 -7.39 7.15 2.57
N ASN A 56 -7.99 6.42 1.62
CA ASN A 56 -7.84 4.97 1.54
C ASN A 56 -6.39 4.56 1.26
N HIS A 57 -5.69 5.27 0.37
CA HIS A 57 -4.27 5.04 0.10
C HIS A 57 -3.43 5.22 1.38
N LEU A 58 -3.65 6.30 2.12
CA LEU A 58 -2.98 6.54 3.40
C LEU A 58 -3.25 5.40 4.40
N CYS A 59 -4.51 5.03 4.61
CA CYS A 59 -4.88 3.93 5.51
C CYS A 59 -4.26 2.58 5.09
N ARG A 60 -4.22 2.28 3.78
CA ARG A 60 -3.60 1.07 3.27
C ARG A 60 -2.10 1.05 3.57
N ARG A 61 -1.40 2.16 3.35
CA ARG A 61 0.04 2.26 3.63
C ARG A 61 0.34 2.12 5.12
N LEU A 62 -0.44 2.77 5.99
CA LEU A 62 -0.27 2.65 7.44
C LEU A 62 -0.46 1.21 7.93
N ARG A 63 -1.43 0.47 7.35
CA ARG A 63 -1.63 -0.95 7.67
C ARG A 63 -0.46 -1.82 7.23
N LEU A 64 0.02 -1.62 6.00
CA LEU A 64 1.18 -2.37 5.49
C LEU A 64 2.40 -2.10 6.37
N ASP A 65 2.67 -0.84 6.67
CA ASP A 65 3.78 -0.45 7.54
C ASP A 65 3.69 -1.11 8.91
N LYS A 66 2.49 -1.19 9.51
CA LYS A 66 2.29 -1.90 10.78
C LYS A 66 2.61 -3.40 10.66
N GLN A 67 2.15 -4.05 9.59
CA GLN A 67 2.44 -5.48 9.34
C GLN A 67 3.93 -5.74 9.12
N TYR A 68 4.65 -4.83 8.45
CA TYR A 68 6.10 -4.95 8.30
C TYR A 68 6.81 -4.83 9.63
N GLN A 69 6.39 -3.89 10.48
CA GLN A 69 6.95 -3.71 11.83
C GLN A 69 6.68 -4.92 12.74
N GLU A 70 5.52 -5.57 12.62
CA GLU A 70 5.22 -6.82 13.36
C GLU A 70 6.13 -7.96 12.88
N LYS A 71 6.28 -8.15 11.56
CA LYS A 71 7.16 -9.19 10.99
C LYS A 71 8.63 -9.00 11.34
N GLU A 72 9.12 -7.76 11.38
CA GLU A 72 10.52 -7.47 11.79
C GLU A 72 10.77 -7.85 13.25
N LYS A 73 9.81 -7.62 14.14
CA LYS A 73 9.92 -8.03 15.55
C LYS A 73 9.96 -9.55 15.69
N ASP A 74 9.12 -10.26 14.95
CA ASP A 74 9.09 -11.72 14.96
C ASP A 74 10.40 -12.31 14.42
N ALA A 75 10.97 -11.72 13.35
CA ALA A 75 12.22 -12.16 12.75
C ALA A 75 13.44 -11.97 13.66
N VAL A 76 13.47 -10.91 14.48
CA VAL A 76 14.57 -10.62 15.43
C VAL A 76 14.60 -11.60 16.63
N SER A 77 13.49 -12.30 16.92
CA SER A 77 13.42 -13.25 18.03
C SER A 77 13.97 -14.66 17.72
N LYS A 78 14.32 -14.96 16.46
CA LYS A 78 15.02 -16.21 16.11
C LYS A 78 16.52 -15.93 16.00
N PRO A 79 17.36 -16.48 16.89
CA PRO A 79 18.81 -16.41 16.70
C PRO A 79 19.17 -17.06 15.35
N PRO A 80 20.15 -16.53 14.61
CA PRO A 80 20.66 -17.14 13.39
C PRO A 80 21.51 -18.37 13.76
N SER A 81 20.87 -19.45 14.20
CA SER A 81 21.49 -20.76 14.28
C SER A 81 21.27 -21.48 12.95
N ASP A 82 22.39 -21.61 12.23
CA ASP A 82 22.64 -22.51 11.11
C ASP A 82 22.08 -22.09 9.74
N ILE A 83 23.01 -21.60 8.91
CA ILE A 83 22.90 -21.64 7.46
C ILE A 83 23.35 -23.04 7.02
N PRO A 84 22.48 -23.94 6.52
CA PRO A 84 22.92 -24.95 5.59
C PRO A 84 22.71 -24.39 4.18
N ALA A 85 23.84 -24.27 3.49
CA ALA A 85 23.90 -24.00 2.07
C ALA A 85 23.10 -25.06 1.27
N GLN A 86 22.52 -24.60 0.16
CA GLN A 86 22.04 -25.37 -0.99
C GLN A 86 20.74 -26.19 -0.82
N SER A 87 19.72 -25.87 -1.63
CA SER A 87 19.31 -26.76 -2.73
C SER A 87 18.14 -26.17 -3.52
N SER A 88 18.34 -26.24 -4.83
CA SER A 88 17.43 -25.99 -5.93
C SER A 88 16.24 -26.95 -5.91
N VAL A 89 15.01 -26.44 -6.11
CA VAL A 89 13.95 -27.25 -6.73
C VAL A 89 13.02 -26.36 -7.55
N GLU A 90 13.05 -26.57 -8.87
CA GLU A 90 12.02 -26.20 -9.82
C GLU A 90 10.66 -26.73 -9.36
N THR A 91 9.60 -25.94 -9.51
CA THR A 91 8.23 -26.46 -9.44
C THR A 91 7.48 -26.03 -10.68
N SER A 92 7.42 -26.96 -11.62
CA SER A 92 6.57 -27.01 -12.79
C SER A 92 5.12 -26.74 -12.41
N ARG A 93 4.55 -25.65 -12.92
CA ARG A 93 3.12 -25.34 -12.76
C ARG A 93 2.36 -25.98 -13.91
N SER A 94 1.76 -27.12 -13.64
CA SER A 94 0.76 -27.77 -14.48
C SER A 94 -0.47 -26.86 -14.61
N GLU A 95 -0.73 -26.37 -15.83
CA GLU A 95 -1.99 -25.75 -16.19
C GLU A 95 -3.02 -26.84 -16.49
N SER A 96 -3.91 -27.09 -15.53
CA SER A 96 -5.19 -27.78 -15.80
C SER A 96 -6.31 -26.74 -15.77
N ARG A 97 -6.81 -26.38 -16.95
CA ARG A 97 -8.14 -25.79 -17.09
C ARG A 97 -8.84 -26.44 -18.28
N ARG A 98 -9.72 -27.37 -17.96
CA ARG A 98 -10.99 -27.56 -18.67
C ARG A 98 -11.66 -26.18 -18.79
N ASP A 99 -12.12 -25.80 -19.96
CA ASP A 99 -13.56 -25.66 -20.14
C ASP A 99 -13.97 -25.76 -21.61
N SER A 100 -15.15 -26.35 -21.75
CA SER A 100 -15.92 -26.70 -22.93
C SER A 100 -16.16 -25.52 -23.91
N PHE A 101 -16.10 -25.82 -25.21
CA PHE A 101 -16.52 -24.90 -26.28
C PHE A 101 -17.46 -25.64 -27.25
N TYR A 102 -18.75 -25.26 -27.16
CA TYR A 102 -19.88 -25.41 -28.09
C TYR A 102 -20.15 -26.74 -28.82
N ASP A 103 -21.27 -27.35 -28.42
CA ASP A 103 -22.13 -28.22 -29.25
C ASP A 103 -22.75 -27.38 -30.38
N GLN A 104 -22.84 -27.95 -31.58
CA GLN A 104 -23.26 -27.29 -32.82
C GLN A 104 -24.47 -27.99 -33.42
#